data_AF-A0A7S4CDR4-F1
#
_entry.id   AF-A0A7S4CDR4-F1
#
_cell.length_a   1.000
_cell.length_b   1.000
_cell.length_c   1.000
_cell.angle_alpha   90.00
_cell.angle_beta   90.00
_cell.angle_gamma   90.00
#
_symmetry.space_group_name_H-M   'P 1'
#
loop_
_entity.id
_entity.type
_entity.pdbx_description
1 polymer ?
#
loop_
_entity_poly.entity_id
_entity_poly.type
_entity_poly.pdbx_seq_one_letter_code
_entity_poly.pdbx_strand_id
1 'polypeptide(L)'
;GDGAASPTPPSAESRPQAQGIPSQIGLDGPDRILDWSLPLTLGVITVLDWGTICSAQGFHTQRYVYPLGYRIRRRWTDYLVYTQKCDYECSIEAGGHGPMFRIVHPRDPDHPVQHFSANGAWHEIAARVYALRVMDDPYAKPMTSLQGHDLLGFSHPDIVAHINALPGLHLCSDYRADVFRPSRQYKGWSIKSERRKEKSSEELAEEAEKRRELQERKEKEKLRREAARKERQEKRQLELQKQEEERAQRQQERMKRESEGLGKRRHKPSAKLLEMDGFFPILRTNSRRSRSFGKDCPDEDWQPPGVDREELEEEDAEPEEAEQEDLEEEQLQLEEVKQVPAAMDPPAEPTSA
;
A
#
# COMPACT_ATOMS: atom_id res chain seq x y z
N GLY A 1 67.44 31.07 38.62
CA GLY A 1 66.49 29.99 38.32
C GLY A 1 65.23 30.29 39.08
N ASP A 2 64.04 30.22 38.52
CA ASP A 2 63.60 29.68 37.24
C ASP A 2 62.26 30.36 36.93
N GLY A 3 62.03 30.71 35.66
CA GLY A 3 60.76 31.24 35.20
C GLY A 3 59.79 30.11 34.83
N ALA A 4 58.49 30.37 34.97
CA ALA A 4 57.39 29.80 34.18
C ALA A 4 56.09 30.46 34.68
N ALA A 5 55.52 31.44 33.97
CA ALA A 5 54.65 31.29 32.80
C ALA A 5 53.17 31.08 33.19
N SER A 6 52.40 32.16 33.03
CA SER A 6 50.95 32.23 33.10
C SER A 6 50.28 31.32 32.05
N PRO A 7 49.11 30.72 32.33
CA PRO A 7 48.38 29.94 31.34
C PRO A 7 47.68 30.87 30.33
N THR A 8 48.12 30.78 29.08
CA THR A 8 47.46 31.32 27.88
C THR A 8 46.18 30.57 27.54
N PRO A 9 45.19 31.21 26.90
CA PRO A 9 43.97 30.55 26.45
C PRO A 9 44.24 29.60 25.28
N PRO A 10 43.53 28.46 25.16
CA PRO A 10 43.71 27.56 24.02
C PRO A 10 43.27 28.24 22.72
N SER A 11 44.20 28.23 21.78
CA SER A 11 44.08 28.66 20.38
C SER A 11 42.82 28.14 19.71
N ALA A 12 42.25 29.00 18.87
CA ALA A 12 41.26 28.67 17.86
C ALA A 12 41.81 27.58 16.92
N GLU A 13 41.43 26.33 17.17
CA GLU A 13 41.63 25.25 16.23
C GLU A 13 40.61 25.37 15.09
N SER A 14 41.20 25.58 13.91
CA SER A 14 40.67 25.52 12.56
C SER A 14 39.39 24.69 12.39
N ARG A 15 38.29 25.41 12.15
CA ARG A 15 37.13 24.94 11.38
C ARG A 15 37.64 24.23 10.10
N PRO A 16 37.21 23.01 9.78
CA PRO A 16 37.58 22.40 8.51
C PRO A 16 37.07 23.30 7.38
N GLN A 17 38.01 23.78 6.58
CA GLN A 17 37.75 24.52 5.35
C GLN A 17 36.75 23.72 4.52
N ALA A 18 35.75 24.43 3.99
CA ALA A 18 34.79 23.89 3.04
C ALA A 18 35.55 23.17 1.92
N GLN A 19 35.60 21.85 1.99
CA GLN A 19 36.18 21.03 0.94
C GLN A 19 35.26 21.15 -0.26
N GLY A 20 35.88 21.42 -1.40
CA GLY A 20 35.23 21.78 -2.65
C GLY A 20 34.06 20.87 -3.01
N ILE A 21 33.05 21.50 -3.59
CA ILE A 21 31.91 20.86 -4.24
C ILE A 21 32.44 19.70 -5.11
N PRO A 22 31.98 18.45 -4.91
CA PRO A 22 32.28 17.40 -5.87
C PRO A 22 31.57 17.72 -7.18
N SER A 23 32.36 18.19 -8.13
CA SER A 23 32.02 18.43 -9.53
C SER A 23 31.77 17.12 -10.26
N GLN A 24 30.65 16.46 -9.95
CA GLN A 24 30.12 15.36 -10.76
C GLN A 24 28.59 15.40 -10.81
N ILE A 25 28.06 16.37 -11.56
CA ILE A 25 26.76 16.22 -12.20
C ILE A 25 27.04 16.23 -13.70
N GLY A 26 27.26 15.04 -14.25
CA GLY A 26 27.44 14.84 -15.68
C GLY A 26 26.14 15.13 -16.43
N LEU A 27 26.03 16.34 -16.94
CA LEU A 27 25.11 16.78 -17.99
C LEU A 27 25.92 17.76 -18.85
N ASP A 28 26.40 17.27 -19.99
CA ASP A 28 26.98 18.00 -21.13
C ASP A 28 27.70 19.35 -20.84
N GLY A 29 29.00 19.27 -20.54
CA GLY A 29 29.99 20.33 -20.77
C GLY A 29 30.34 21.23 -19.56
N PRO A 30 31.64 21.51 -19.29
CA PRO A 30 32.10 22.26 -18.11
C PRO A 30 31.88 23.79 -18.14
N ASP A 31 31.38 24.37 -19.25
CA ASP A 31 31.36 25.84 -19.45
C ASP A 31 29.97 26.41 -19.79
N ARG A 32 28.88 25.78 -19.37
CA ARG A 32 27.57 26.44 -19.47
C ARG A 32 27.37 27.33 -18.25
N ILE A 33 27.82 28.58 -18.34
CA ILE A 33 27.20 29.68 -17.59
C ILE A 33 25.74 29.66 -18.05
N LEU A 34 24.87 29.07 -17.23
CA LEU A 34 23.46 29.02 -17.55
C LEU A 34 22.95 30.45 -17.51
N ASP A 35 22.60 30.99 -18.68
CA ASP A 35 21.87 32.24 -18.74
C ASP A 35 20.53 32.03 -18.03
N TRP A 36 20.39 32.60 -16.84
CA TRP A 36 19.19 32.52 -16.00
C TRP A 36 18.10 33.51 -16.43
N SER A 37 18.23 34.07 -17.65
CA SER A 37 17.23 34.93 -18.25
C SER A 37 15.89 34.21 -18.39
N LEU A 38 14.82 34.94 -18.05
CA LEU A 38 13.46 34.43 -18.07
C LEU A 38 12.77 34.87 -19.38
N PRO A 39 11.88 34.04 -19.94
CA PRO A 39 11.50 32.71 -19.47
C PRO A 39 12.55 31.63 -19.80
N LEU A 40 12.96 30.83 -18.81
CA LEU A 40 13.96 29.77 -18.97
C LEU A 40 13.27 28.43 -19.22
N THR A 41 13.45 27.84 -20.40
CA THR A 41 12.85 26.54 -20.75
C THR A 41 13.81 25.38 -20.48
N LEU A 42 13.40 24.48 -19.60
CA LEU A 42 14.11 23.31 -19.10
C LEU A 42 13.27 22.05 -19.33
N GLY A 43 13.20 21.62 -20.59
CA GLY A 43 12.39 20.46 -20.96
C GLY A 43 10.89 20.74 -20.97
N VAL A 44 10.12 20.00 -20.17
CA VAL A 44 8.67 20.23 -19.94
C VAL A 44 8.37 21.27 -18.87
N ILE A 45 9.39 21.90 -18.28
CA ILE A 45 9.23 23.05 -17.41
C ILE A 45 9.74 24.29 -18.11
N THR A 46 8.99 25.37 -18.02
CA THR A 46 9.45 26.71 -18.35
C THR A 46 9.34 27.57 -17.11
N VAL A 47 10.47 28.03 -16.58
CA VAL A 47 10.49 28.97 -15.45
C VAL A 47 10.10 30.35 -15.97
N LEU A 48 9.11 30.96 -15.33
CA LEU A 48 8.59 32.30 -15.65
C LEU A 48 9.05 33.35 -14.64
N ASP A 49 9.21 32.96 -13.38
CA ASP A 49 9.67 33.82 -12.29
C ASP A 49 10.42 32.96 -11.25
N TRP A 50 11.56 33.46 -10.76
CA TRP A 50 12.36 32.79 -9.73
C TRP A 50 11.84 33.06 -8.32
N GLY A 51 11.04 34.12 -8.13
CA GLY A 51 10.53 34.52 -6.83
C GLY A 51 11.60 35.06 -5.89
N THR A 52 11.25 35.14 -4.62
CA THR A 52 12.08 35.69 -3.55
C THR A 52 12.14 34.75 -2.35
N ILE A 53 13.32 34.60 -1.75
CA ILE A 53 13.48 33.70 -0.60
C ILE A 53 12.80 34.30 0.62
N CYS A 54 11.97 33.47 1.28
CA CYS A 54 11.39 33.76 2.57
C CYS A 54 12.06 32.89 3.64
N SER A 55 12.67 33.52 4.65
CA SER A 55 13.32 32.83 5.77
C SER A 55 12.34 32.36 6.85
N ALA A 56 11.05 32.66 6.72
CA ALA A 56 10.04 32.23 7.69
C ALA A 56 9.92 30.70 7.73
N GLN A 57 9.56 30.20 8.91
CA GLN A 57 9.35 28.76 9.13
C GLN A 57 8.24 28.25 8.20
N GLY A 58 8.45 27.07 7.59
CA GLY A 58 7.52 26.46 6.63
C GLY A 58 7.81 26.76 5.16
N PHE A 59 8.58 27.81 4.83
CA PHE A 59 9.00 28.12 3.45
C PHE A 59 10.26 27.37 3.00
N HIS A 60 10.85 26.59 3.89
CA HIS A 60 11.99 25.76 3.57
C HIS A 60 11.97 24.48 4.41
N THR A 61 12.61 23.46 3.88
CA THR A 61 12.85 22.17 4.51
C THR A 61 14.33 21.85 4.37
N GLN A 62 14.79 20.72 4.91
CA GLN A 62 16.16 20.27 4.71
C GLN A 62 16.56 20.10 3.24
N ARG A 63 15.60 19.80 2.36
CA ARG A 63 15.85 19.50 0.93
C ARG A 63 15.43 20.59 -0.04
N TYR A 64 14.41 21.38 0.29
CA TYR A 64 13.78 22.32 -0.62
C TYR A 64 13.60 23.69 0.02
N VAL A 65 13.77 24.73 -0.78
CA VAL A 65 13.35 26.10 -0.46
C VAL A 65 12.23 26.47 -1.42
N TYR A 66 11.19 27.12 -0.92
CA TYR A 66 10.00 27.53 -1.68
C TYR A 66 9.97 29.06 -1.79
N PRO A 67 10.53 29.66 -2.86
CA PRO A 67 10.54 31.10 -3.02
C PRO A 67 9.12 31.64 -3.26
N LEU A 68 8.78 32.75 -2.61
CA LEU A 68 7.53 33.46 -2.83
C LEU A 68 7.51 34.14 -4.19
N GLY A 69 6.44 33.94 -4.95
CA GLY A 69 6.32 34.42 -6.33
C GLY A 69 7.00 33.51 -7.36
N TYR A 70 7.62 32.39 -6.94
CA TYR A 70 8.16 31.41 -7.87
C TYR A 70 7.05 30.94 -8.81
N ARG A 71 7.34 30.98 -10.12
CA ARG A 71 6.34 30.69 -11.14
C ARG A 71 6.92 29.91 -12.29
N ILE A 72 6.21 28.87 -12.69
CA ILE A 72 6.59 28.01 -13.81
C ILE A 72 5.39 27.68 -14.68
N ARG A 73 5.66 27.25 -15.91
CA ARG A 73 4.75 26.44 -16.71
C ARG A 73 5.22 25.01 -16.72
N ARG A 74 4.30 24.09 -16.42
CA ARG A 74 4.55 22.65 -16.48
C ARG A 74 3.63 22.01 -17.50
N ARG A 75 4.22 21.40 -18.54
CA ARG A 75 3.48 20.54 -19.46
C ARG A 75 3.09 19.23 -18.78
N TRP A 76 1.80 18.96 -18.70
CA TRP A 76 1.26 17.73 -18.12
C TRP A 76 -0.10 17.34 -18.71
N THR A 77 -0.68 16.22 -18.28
CA THR A 77 -1.99 15.74 -18.75
C THR A 77 -3.09 16.76 -18.45
N ASP A 78 -3.87 17.10 -19.47
CA ASP A 78 -4.96 18.06 -19.35
C ASP A 78 -6.16 17.43 -18.61
N TYR A 79 -6.67 18.09 -17.57
CA TYR A 79 -7.79 17.56 -16.77
C TYR A 79 -9.17 17.84 -17.38
N LEU A 80 -9.29 18.66 -18.42
CA LEU A 80 -10.50 18.81 -19.21
C LEU A 80 -10.55 17.80 -20.34
N VAL A 81 -9.39 17.45 -20.90
CA VAL A 81 -9.26 16.47 -21.99
C VAL A 81 -8.04 15.57 -21.73
N TYR A 82 -8.24 14.45 -21.03
CA TYR A 82 -7.13 13.59 -20.57
C TYR A 82 -6.28 12.95 -21.68
N THR A 83 -6.76 12.96 -22.93
CA THR A 83 -6.00 12.50 -24.09
C THR A 83 -4.97 13.51 -24.58
N GLN A 84 -5.02 14.76 -24.08
CA GLN A 84 -4.13 15.85 -24.47
C GLN A 84 -3.22 16.28 -23.33
N LYS A 85 -2.24 17.13 -23.67
CA LYS A 85 -1.36 17.81 -22.73
C LYS A 85 -1.64 19.30 -22.75
N CYS A 86 -1.51 19.95 -21.60
CA CYS A 86 -1.57 21.40 -21.50
C CYS A 86 -0.44 21.92 -20.60
N ASP A 87 -0.17 23.22 -20.71
CA ASP A 87 0.86 23.91 -19.94
C ASP A 87 0.21 24.58 -18.72
N TYR A 88 0.26 23.91 -17.58
CA TYR A 88 -0.25 24.44 -16.31
C TYR A 88 0.66 25.54 -15.79
N GLU A 89 0.10 26.66 -15.37
CA GLU A 89 0.85 27.71 -14.68
C GLU A 89 0.84 27.42 -13.18
N CYS A 90 2.01 27.13 -12.61
CA CYS A 90 2.16 26.86 -11.18
C CYS A 90 2.84 28.06 -10.52
N SER A 91 2.26 28.56 -9.43
CA SER A 91 2.82 29.64 -8.61
C SER A 91 2.93 29.23 -7.14
N ILE A 92 3.90 29.82 -6.44
CA ILE A 92 4.03 29.73 -4.98
C ILE A 92 3.66 31.08 -4.37
N GLU A 93 2.61 31.08 -3.58
CA GLU A 93 2.04 32.26 -2.94
C GLU A 93 2.17 32.16 -1.41
N ALA A 94 1.92 33.28 -0.72
CA ALA A 94 1.96 33.31 0.74
C ALA A 94 0.65 32.75 1.32
N GLY A 95 0.70 31.54 1.91
CA GLY A 95 -0.44 30.87 2.54
C GLY A 95 -0.60 31.17 4.03
N GLY A 96 -0.08 32.29 4.53
CA GLY A 96 -0.10 32.67 5.95
C GLY A 96 0.94 31.93 6.79
N HIS A 97 0.81 30.60 6.95
CA HIS A 97 1.72 29.76 7.76
C HIS A 97 2.78 29.01 6.96
N GLY A 98 2.77 29.15 5.62
CA GLY A 98 3.68 28.44 4.73
C GLY A 98 3.37 28.75 3.26
N PRO A 99 4.05 28.07 2.33
CA PRO A 99 3.80 28.24 0.90
C PRO A 99 2.40 27.70 0.53
N MET A 100 1.66 28.51 -0.23
CA MET A 100 0.47 28.08 -0.94
C MET A 100 0.86 27.71 -2.36
N PHE A 101 0.69 26.45 -2.73
CA PHE A 101 0.93 25.97 -4.08
C PHE A 101 -0.34 26.14 -4.90
N ARG A 102 -0.28 27.04 -5.89
CA ARG A 102 -1.39 27.34 -6.78
C ARG A 102 -1.09 26.81 -8.17
N ILE A 103 -2.02 26.06 -8.77
CA ILE A 103 -1.91 25.51 -10.12
C ILE A 103 -3.12 25.98 -10.92
N VAL A 104 -2.86 26.62 -12.05
CA VAL A 104 -3.88 27.19 -12.94
C VAL A 104 -3.86 26.47 -14.26
N HIS A 105 -5.04 26.07 -14.71
CA HIS A 105 -5.22 25.53 -16.04
C HIS A 105 -5.40 26.67 -17.06
N PRO A 106 -4.75 26.64 -18.24
CA PRO A 106 -4.79 27.74 -19.20
C PRO A 106 -6.19 28.02 -19.76
N ARG A 107 -7.08 27.03 -19.76
CA ARG A 107 -8.48 27.16 -20.24
C ARG A 107 -9.51 27.27 -19.11
N ASP A 108 -9.06 27.17 -17.86
CA ASP A 108 -9.94 27.23 -16.69
C ASP A 108 -9.24 28.04 -15.57
N PRO A 109 -9.09 29.36 -15.79
CA PRO A 109 -8.37 30.23 -14.87
C PRO A 109 -9.14 30.54 -13.58
N ASP A 110 -10.47 30.38 -13.60
CA ASP A 110 -11.38 30.73 -12.50
C ASP A 110 -11.42 29.66 -11.40
N HIS A 111 -10.99 28.43 -11.70
CA HIS A 111 -10.96 27.32 -10.75
C HIS A 111 -9.53 26.81 -10.46
N PRO A 112 -8.63 27.67 -9.94
CA PRO A 112 -7.28 27.26 -9.63
C PRO A 112 -7.26 26.24 -8.49
N VAL A 113 -6.39 25.24 -8.61
CA VAL A 113 -6.10 24.32 -7.51
C VAL A 113 -5.15 25.02 -6.54
N GLN A 114 -5.49 25.00 -5.25
CA GLN A 114 -4.69 25.62 -4.19
C GLN A 114 -4.51 24.64 -3.04
N HIS A 115 -3.26 24.41 -2.62
CA HIS A 115 -2.97 23.48 -1.54
C HIS A 115 -1.70 23.89 -0.77
N PHE A 116 -1.62 23.57 0.52
CA PHE A 116 -0.45 23.85 1.39
C PHE A 116 0.76 22.94 1.14
N SER A 117 0.62 21.95 0.25
CA SER A 117 1.65 20.99 -0.10
C SER A 117 1.65 20.78 -1.61
N ALA A 118 2.85 20.77 -2.20
CA ALA A 118 3.05 20.54 -3.62
C ALA A 118 2.45 19.21 -4.10
N ASN A 119 2.55 18.15 -3.28
CA ASN A 119 1.98 16.85 -3.61
C ASN A 119 0.46 16.91 -3.64
N GLY A 120 -0.17 17.58 -2.68
CA GLY A 120 -1.63 17.69 -2.63
C GLY A 120 -2.20 18.48 -3.82
N ALA A 121 -1.56 19.59 -4.21
CA ALA A 121 -1.97 20.35 -5.39
C ALA A 121 -1.95 19.48 -6.67
N TRP A 122 -0.87 18.72 -6.88
CA TRP A 122 -0.77 17.85 -8.06
C TRP A 122 -1.66 16.59 -7.96
N HIS A 123 -1.91 16.07 -6.76
CA HIS A 123 -2.86 14.97 -6.55
C HIS A 123 -4.30 15.40 -6.85
N GLU A 124 -4.69 16.64 -6.55
CA GLU A 124 -6.01 17.15 -6.91
C GLU A 124 -6.17 17.23 -8.44
N ILE A 125 -5.17 17.77 -9.15
CA ILE A 125 -5.15 17.77 -10.63
C ILE A 125 -5.23 16.33 -11.17
N ALA A 126 -4.47 15.41 -10.60
CA ALA A 126 -4.49 14.00 -10.98
C ALA A 126 -5.83 13.32 -10.70
N ALA A 127 -6.53 13.70 -9.63
CA ALA A 127 -7.87 13.22 -9.32
C ALA A 127 -8.89 13.71 -10.35
N ARG A 128 -8.80 14.97 -10.81
CA ARG A 128 -9.64 15.51 -11.90
C ARG A 128 -9.41 14.73 -13.20
N VAL A 129 -8.15 14.45 -13.57
CA VAL A 129 -7.83 13.59 -14.72
C VAL A 129 -8.38 12.18 -14.53
N TYR A 130 -8.26 11.62 -13.33
CA TYR A 130 -8.75 10.28 -13.03
C TYR A 130 -10.27 10.18 -13.18
N ALA A 131 -11.02 11.18 -12.70
CA ALA A 131 -12.47 11.22 -12.83
C ALA A 131 -12.93 11.12 -14.29
N LEU A 132 -12.26 11.81 -15.22
CA LEU A 132 -12.55 11.68 -16.65
C LEU A 132 -12.16 10.31 -17.20
N ARG A 133 -11.01 9.78 -16.78
CA ARG A 133 -10.52 8.48 -17.26
C ARG A 133 -11.43 7.32 -16.83
N VAL A 134 -12.02 7.38 -15.64
CA VAL A 134 -12.92 6.32 -15.14
C VAL A 134 -14.23 6.28 -15.92
N MET A 135 -14.71 7.43 -16.43
CA MET A 135 -15.90 7.47 -17.28
C MET A 135 -15.68 6.71 -18.60
N ASP A 136 -14.49 6.83 -19.18
CA ASP A 136 -14.14 6.16 -20.43
C ASP A 136 -13.57 4.76 -20.23
N ASP A 137 -12.85 4.51 -19.13
CA ASP A 137 -12.25 3.23 -18.77
C ASP A 137 -12.52 2.94 -17.28
N PRO A 138 -13.54 2.11 -16.96
CA PRO A 138 -13.89 1.82 -15.57
C PRO A 138 -12.78 1.11 -14.80
N TYR A 139 -11.76 0.59 -15.49
CA TYR A 139 -10.59 -0.06 -14.90
C TYR A 139 -9.36 0.85 -14.84
N ALA A 140 -9.50 2.14 -15.16
CA ALA A 140 -8.42 3.10 -15.02
C ALA A 140 -7.88 3.10 -13.58
N LYS A 141 -6.56 3.21 -13.45
CA LYS A 141 -5.89 3.31 -12.14
C LYS A 141 -5.62 4.78 -11.78
N PRO A 142 -5.76 5.16 -10.50
CA PRO A 142 -5.41 6.49 -10.04
C PRO A 142 -3.90 6.73 -10.16
N MET A 143 -3.51 7.98 -10.38
CA MET A 143 -2.09 8.37 -10.49
C MET A 143 -1.54 8.73 -9.10
N THR A 144 -1.17 7.72 -8.32
CA THR A 144 -0.73 7.88 -6.92
C THR A 144 0.77 8.11 -6.74
N SER A 145 1.58 7.85 -7.77
CA SER A 145 3.05 7.91 -7.69
C SER A 145 3.63 9.29 -8.05
N LEU A 146 2.85 10.37 -7.94
CA LEU A 146 3.29 11.71 -8.34
C LEU A 146 4.14 12.35 -7.23
N GLN A 147 5.23 13.00 -7.64
CA GLN A 147 6.08 13.79 -6.75
C GLN A 147 5.89 15.26 -7.13
N GLY A 148 5.10 15.98 -6.34
CA GLY A 148 4.74 17.37 -6.62
C GLY A 148 5.94 18.32 -6.68
N HIS A 149 6.96 18.07 -5.86
CA HIS A 149 8.22 18.85 -5.89
C HIS A 149 9.00 18.65 -7.21
N ASP A 150 9.00 17.43 -7.77
CA ASP A 150 9.58 17.15 -9.10
C ASP A 150 8.75 17.81 -10.21
N LEU A 151 7.42 17.82 -10.05
CA LEU A 151 6.51 18.46 -11.00
C LEU A 151 6.70 19.98 -11.04
N LEU A 152 7.01 20.59 -9.89
CA LEU A 152 7.39 22.00 -9.74
C LEU A 152 8.85 22.31 -10.11
N GLY A 153 9.67 21.31 -10.48
CA GLY A 153 11.04 21.54 -10.94
C GLY A 153 12.10 21.64 -9.85
N PHE A 154 11.75 21.45 -8.58
CA PHE A 154 12.71 21.50 -7.47
C PHE A 154 13.74 20.36 -7.46
N SER A 155 13.59 19.38 -8.36
CA SER A 155 14.60 18.34 -8.61
C SER A 155 15.49 18.61 -9.82
N HIS A 156 15.25 19.70 -10.56
CA HIS A 156 16.07 20.08 -11.71
C HIS A 156 17.37 20.75 -11.21
N PRO A 157 18.57 20.26 -11.56
CA PRO A 157 19.83 20.78 -11.06
C PRO A 157 20.01 22.27 -11.34
N ASP A 158 19.65 22.73 -12.54
CA ASP A 158 19.70 24.17 -12.90
C ASP A 158 18.79 25.05 -12.05
N ILE A 159 17.58 24.59 -11.73
CA ILE A 159 16.64 25.32 -10.88
C ILE A 159 17.19 25.39 -9.47
N VAL A 160 17.70 24.28 -8.95
CA VAL A 160 18.31 24.23 -7.61
C VAL A 160 19.58 25.09 -7.53
N ALA A 161 20.42 25.07 -8.56
CA ALA A 161 21.61 25.91 -8.65
C ALA A 161 21.23 27.40 -8.63
N HIS A 162 20.17 27.79 -9.35
CA HIS A 162 19.67 29.16 -9.33
C HIS A 162 19.08 29.54 -7.96
N ILE A 163 18.22 28.69 -7.39
CA ILE A 163 17.64 28.92 -6.05
C ILE A 163 18.75 29.07 -5.00
N ASN A 164 19.84 28.30 -5.13
CA ASN A 164 20.99 28.41 -4.24
C ASN A 164 21.80 29.70 -4.43
N ALA A 165 21.69 30.34 -5.59
CA ALA A 165 22.30 31.63 -5.87
C ALA A 165 21.39 32.83 -5.52
N LEU A 166 20.11 32.59 -5.20
CA LEU A 166 19.19 33.67 -4.82
C LEU A 166 19.61 34.31 -3.49
N PRO A 167 19.45 35.64 -3.37
CA PRO A 167 19.74 36.34 -2.12
C PRO A 167 18.78 35.89 -1.02
N GLY A 168 19.31 35.78 0.21
CA GLY A 168 18.52 35.40 1.39
C GLY A 168 18.54 33.92 1.76
N LEU A 169 19.12 33.04 0.92
CA LEU A 169 19.20 31.61 1.21
C LEU A 169 19.94 31.29 2.52
N HIS A 170 20.98 32.07 2.83
CA HIS A 170 21.77 31.92 4.05
C HIS A 170 20.96 32.14 5.35
N LEU A 171 19.75 32.71 5.25
CA LEU A 171 18.83 32.91 6.38
C LEU A 171 17.93 31.68 6.63
N CYS A 172 17.88 30.71 5.71
CA CYS A 172 17.12 29.47 5.85
C CYS A 172 17.94 28.46 6.66
N SER A 173 17.78 28.44 7.99
CA SER A 173 18.60 27.63 8.90
C SER A 173 18.51 26.12 8.65
N ASP A 174 17.33 25.64 8.23
CA ASP A 174 17.10 24.20 8.08
C ASP A 174 17.57 23.67 6.73
N TYR A 175 17.76 24.55 5.74
CA TYR A 175 18.08 24.16 4.37
C TYR A 175 19.54 23.73 4.21
N ARG A 176 19.74 22.63 3.48
CA ARG A 176 21.06 22.05 3.21
C ARG A 176 21.29 21.81 1.72
N ALA A 177 22.08 22.69 1.10
CA ALA A 177 22.42 22.59 -0.32
C ALA A 177 23.18 21.29 -0.69
N ASP A 178 23.93 20.72 0.26
CA ASP A 178 24.72 19.51 0.08
C ASP A 178 23.88 18.21 0.07
N VAL A 179 22.63 18.28 0.56
CA VAL A 179 21.70 17.15 0.59
C VAL A 179 21.01 16.95 -0.76
N PHE A 180 21.15 17.88 -1.70
CA PHE A 180 20.54 17.76 -3.02
C PHE A 180 21.02 16.50 -3.74
N ARG A 181 20.05 15.66 -4.10
CA ARG A 181 20.22 14.48 -4.94
C ARG A 181 19.33 14.65 -6.16
N PRO A 182 19.88 14.75 -7.38
CA PRO A 182 19.07 14.76 -8.59
C PRO A 182 18.15 13.53 -8.62
N SER A 183 16.86 13.75 -8.85
CA SER A 183 15.89 12.65 -8.98
C SER A 183 16.33 11.67 -10.08
N ARG A 184 16.20 10.36 -9.84
CA ARG A 184 16.53 9.31 -10.83
C ARG A 184 15.73 9.49 -12.13
N GLN A 185 14.54 10.09 -12.03
CA GLN A 185 13.62 10.38 -13.13
C GLN A 185 14.16 11.48 -14.07
N TYR A 186 15.08 12.32 -13.59
CA TYR A 186 15.69 13.40 -14.37
C TYR A 186 16.45 12.89 -15.61
N LYS A 187 17.06 11.69 -15.54
CA LYS A 187 17.83 11.10 -16.65
C LYS A 187 16.98 10.79 -17.90
N GLY A 188 15.65 10.81 -17.79
CA GLY A 188 14.72 10.56 -18.89
C GLY A 188 13.99 11.80 -19.42
N TRP A 189 14.21 12.99 -18.84
CA TRP A 189 13.50 14.24 -19.18
C TRP A 189 13.99 14.91 -20.48
N SER A 190 14.77 14.22 -21.31
CA SER A 190 15.13 14.81 -22.60
C SER A 190 13.86 15.12 -23.39
N ILE A 191 13.70 16.36 -23.86
CA ILE A 191 12.62 16.80 -24.76
C ILE A 191 12.46 15.82 -25.94
N LYS A 192 13.56 15.16 -26.35
CA LYS A 192 13.59 14.18 -27.43
C LYS A 192 12.80 12.89 -27.12
N SER A 193 12.63 12.50 -25.85
CA SER A 193 11.85 11.31 -25.49
C SER A 193 10.34 11.56 -25.36
N GLU A 194 9.91 12.78 -25.06
CA GLU A 194 8.47 13.09 -24.96
C GLU A 194 7.82 13.27 -26.32
N ARG A 195 8.49 13.93 -27.27
CA ARG A 195 8.01 14.03 -28.67
C ARG A 195 7.92 12.66 -29.37
N ARG A 196 8.58 11.63 -28.83
CA ARG A 196 8.57 10.24 -29.37
C ARG A 196 7.49 9.34 -28.75
N LYS A 197 6.68 9.81 -27.80
CA LYS A 197 5.67 8.98 -27.10
C LYS A 197 4.28 9.60 -27.01
N GLU A 198 3.96 10.58 -27.86
CA GLU A 198 2.56 10.87 -28.15
C GLU A 198 2.05 9.72 -29.02
N LYS A 199 1.59 8.65 -28.35
CA LYS A 199 0.86 7.57 -29.02
C LYS A 199 -0.36 8.19 -29.70
N SER A 200 -0.61 7.79 -30.94
CA SER A 200 -1.80 8.22 -31.66
C SER A 200 -3.05 7.90 -30.82
N SER A 201 -4.11 8.69 -30.95
CA SER A 201 -5.40 8.40 -30.30
C SER A 201 -5.90 6.99 -30.62
N GLU A 202 -5.58 6.48 -31.82
CA GLU A 202 -5.88 5.11 -32.24
C GLU A 202 -5.07 4.06 -31.46
N GLU A 203 -3.78 4.29 -31.23
CA GLU A 203 -2.92 3.37 -30.46
C GLU A 203 -3.32 3.32 -28.98
N LEU A 204 -3.76 4.45 -28.43
CA LEU A 204 -4.30 4.52 -27.07
C LEU A 204 -5.63 3.75 -26.95
N ALA A 205 -6.49 3.83 -27.97
CA ALA A 205 -7.73 3.09 -28.02
C ALA A 205 -7.50 1.57 -28.14
N GLU A 206 -6.58 1.14 -29.00
CA GLU A 206 -6.22 -0.28 -29.16
C GLU A 206 -5.59 -0.86 -27.88
N GLU A 207 -4.75 -0.09 -27.20
CA GLU A 207 -4.18 -0.51 -25.91
C GLU A 207 -5.24 -0.60 -24.81
N ALA A 208 -6.22 0.32 -24.80
CA ALA A 208 -7.34 0.28 -23.87
C ALA A 208 -8.24 -0.95 -24.11
N GLU A 209 -8.52 -1.29 -25.37
CA GLU A 209 -9.28 -2.48 -25.75
C GLU A 209 -8.58 -3.77 -25.30
N LYS A 210 -7.27 -3.92 -25.60
CA LYS A 210 -6.47 -5.08 -25.15
C LYS A 210 -6.45 -5.23 -23.62
N ARG A 211 -6.45 -4.11 -22.89
CA ARG A 211 -6.52 -4.13 -21.41
C ARG A 211 -7.88 -4.63 -20.93
N ARG A 212 -8.97 -4.19 -21.54
CA ARG A 212 -10.34 -4.67 -21.23
C ARG A 212 -10.46 -6.17 -21.48
N GLU A 213 -10.01 -6.66 -22.64
CA GLU A 213 -10.04 -8.09 -22.97
C GLU A 213 -9.23 -8.94 -21.97
N LEU A 214 -8.03 -8.48 -21.61
CA LEU A 214 -7.20 -9.17 -20.61
C LEU A 214 -7.90 -9.23 -19.25
N GLN A 215 -8.62 -8.18 -18.88
CA GLN A 215 -9.34 -8.09 -17.62
C GLN A 215 -10.55 -9.01 -17.60
N GLU A 216 -11.37 -9.02 -18.66
CA GLU A 216 -12.47 -9.97 -18.82
C GLU A 216 -11.99 -11.42 -18.77
N ARG A 217 -10.81 -11.69 -19.36
CA ARG A 217 -10.19 -13.02 -19.29
C ARG A 217 -9.86 -13.40 -17.84
N LYS A 218 -9.31 -12.46 -17.05
CA LYS A 218 -9.00 -12.67 -15.64
C LYS A 218 -10.26 -12.87 -14.79
N GLU A 219 -11.32 -12.11 -15.06
CA GLU A 219 -12.61 -12.27 -14.36
C GLU A 219 -13.28 -13.61 -14.68
N LYS A 220 -13.31 -14.00 -15.96
CA LYS A 220 -13.80 -15.32 -16.38
C LYS A 220 -13.00 -16.45 -15.74
N GLU A 221 -11.67 -16.29 -15.63
CA GLU A 221 -10.82 -17.25 -14.94
C GLU A 221 -11.13 -17.32 -13.43
N LYS A 222 -11.31 -16.17 -12.77
CA LYS A 222 -11.71 -16.09 -11.36
C LYS A 222 -13.05 -16.78 -11.12
N LEU A 223 -14.05 -16.50 -11.96
CA LEU A 223 -15.38 -17.12 -11.86
C LEU A 223 -15.32 -18.63 -12.08
N ARG A 224 -14.49 -19.09 -13.04
CA ARG A 224 -14.25 -20.52 -13.27
C ARG A 224 -13.59 -21.20 -12.07
N ARG A 225 -12.63 -20.54 -11.43
CA ARG A 225 -11.98 -21.04 -10.20
C ARG A 225 -12.97 -21.13 -9.04
N GLU A 226 -13.84 -20.13 -8.89
CA GLU A 226 -14.88 -20.11 -7.85
C GLU A 226 -15.94 -21.20 -8.08
N ALA A 227 -16.40 -21.38 -9.33
CA ALA A 227 -17.33 -22.44 -9.69
C ALA A 227 -16.75 -23.83 -9.40
N ALA A 228 -15.48 -24.06 -9.74
CA ALA A 228 -14.78 -25.32 -9.42
C ALA A 228 -14.64 -25.52 -7.90
N ARG A 229 -14.45 -24.46 -7.11
CA ARG A 229 -14.45 -24.54 -5.64
C ARG A 229 -15.83 -24.93 -5.10
N LYS A 230 -16.91 -24.34 -5.61
CA LYS A 230 -18.29 -24.69 -5.23
C LYS A 230 -18.63 -26.13 -5.60
N GLU A 231 -18.29 -26.58 -6.80
CA GLU A 231 -18.52 -27.96 -7.24
C GLU A 231 -17.78 -28.97 -6.33
N ARG A 232 -16.54 -28.67 -5.92
CA ARG A 232 -15.79 -29.49 -4.96
C ARG A 232 -16.45 -29.53 -3.59
N GLN A 233 -16.98 -28.40 -3.11
CA GLN A 233 -17.70 -28.32 -1.84
C GLN A 233 -19.01 -29.11 -1.88
N GLU A 234 -19.81 -28.96 -2.94
CA GLU A 234 -21.05 -29.71 -3.14
C GLU A 234 -20.80 -31.22 -3.21
N LYS A 235 -19.76 -31.63 -3.94
CA LYS A 235 -19.38 -33.06 -4.01
C LYS A 235 -19.00 -33.61 -2.64
N ARG A 236 -18.25 -32.84 -1.83
CA ARG A 236 -17.89 -33.22 -0.46
C ARG A 236 -19.13 -33.30 0.45
N GLN A 237 -20.07 -32.38 0.33
CA GLN A 237 -21.33 -32.42 1.10
C GLN A 237 -22.19 -33.62 0.75
N LEU A 238 -22.31 -33.93 -0.54
CA LEU A 238 -23.07 -35.10 -1.00
C LEU A 238 -22.44 -36.41 -0.50
N GLU A 239 -21.10 -36.49 -0.49
CA GLU A 239 -20.39 -37.65 0.03
C GLU A 239 -20.61 -37.84 1.54
N LEU A 240 -20.62 -36.74 2.31
CA LEU A 240 -20.96 -36.77 3.73
C LEU A 240 -22.41 -37.23 3.97
N GLN A 241 -23.38 -36.70 3.21
CA GLN A 241 -24.78 -37.13 3.30
C GLN A 241 -24.92 -38.64 3.02
N LYS A 242 -24.24 -39.13 1.97
CA LYS A 242 -24.25 -40.56 1.64
C LYS A 242 -23.65 -41.41 2.76
N GLN A 243 -22.58 -40.96 3.41
CA GLN A 243 -22.00 -41.65 4.57
C GLN A 243 -22.96 -41.67 5.78
N GLU A 244 -23.69 -40.58 6.03
CA GLU A 244 -24.69 -40.52 7.10
C GLU A 244 -25.87 -41.45 6.83
N GLU A 245 -26.39 -41.46 5.61
CA GLU A 245 -27.45 -42.39 5.19
C GLU A 245 -27.01 -43.84 5.34
N GLU A 246 -25.79 -44.19 4.91
CA GLU A 246 -25.26 -45.55 5.06
C GLU A 246 -25.10 -45.93 6.55
N ARG A 247 -24.63 -45.00 7.39
CA ARG A 247 -24.56 -45.21 8.85
C ARG A 247 -25.96 -45.43 9.45
N ALA A 248 -26.96 -44.65 9.04
CA ALA A 248 -28.34 -44.80 9.50
C ALA A 248 -28.93 -46.14 9.07
N GLN A 249 -28.71 -46.59 7.83
CA GLN A 249 -29.13 -47.90 7.35
C GLN A 249 -28.48 -49.04 8.15
N ARG A 250 -27.17 -48.97 8.39
CA ARG A 250 -26.46 -49.96 9.23
C ARG A 250 -27.01 -50.01 10.66
N GLN A 251 -27.37 -48.87 11.24
CA GLN A 251 -28.02 -48.83 12.56
C GLN A 251 -29.40 -49.48 12.54
N GLN A 252 -30.23 -49.19 11.54
CA GLN A 252 -31.55 -49.81 11.38
C GLN A 252 -31.45 -51.33 11.21
N GLU A 253 -30.51 -51.82 10.39
CA GLU A 253 -30.27 -53.26 10.25
C GLU A 253 -29.82 -53.90 11.56
N ARG A 254 -28.93 -53.25 12.31
CA ARG A 254 -28.47 -53.73 13.63
C ARG A 254 -29.65 -53.87 14.60
N MET A 255 -30.52 -52.86 14.67
CA MET A 255 -31.73 -52.90 15.49
C MET A 255 -32.68 -54.02 15.07
N LYS A 256 -32.83 -54.27 13.76
CA LYS A 256 -33.64 -55.37 13.23
C LYS A 256 -33.06 -56.75 13.57
N ARG A 257 -31.72 -56.91 13.49
CA ARG A 257 -31.05 -58.15 13.88
C ARG A 257 -31.12 -58.41 15.39
N GLU A 258 -31.04 -57.37 16.21
CA GLU A 258 -31.21 -57.46 17.66
C GLU A 258 -32.64 -57.90 18.03
N SER A 259 -33.67 -57.36 17.36
CA SER A 259 -35.06 -57.78 17.59
C SER A 259 -35.35 -59.21 17.11
N GLU A 260 -34.74 -59.65 16.00
CA GLU A 260 -34.83 -61.04 15.52
C GLU A 260 -34.02 -62.02 16.39
N GLY A 261 -32.90 -61.59 16.99
CA GLY A 261 -32.03 -62.40 17.87
C GLY A 261 -32.59 -62.67 19.28
N LEU A 262 -33.52 -61.83 19.76
CA LEU A 262 -34.18 -62.00 21.06
C LEU A 262 -35.17 -63.18 21.11
N GLY A 263 -35.45 -63.85 19.97
CA GLY A 263 -36.28 -65.07 19.91
C GLY A 263 -35.57 -66.38 20.30
N LYS A 264 -34.26 -66.37 20.61
CA LYS A 264 -33.49 -67.60 20.94
C LYS A 264 -32.59 -67.45 22.17
N ARG A 265 -33.15 -66.96 23.29
CA ARG A 265 -32.54 -67.18 24.63
C ARG A 265 -33.58 -67.80 25.55
N ARG A 266 -33.54 -69.14 25.68
CA ARG A 266 -34.35 -69.89 26.65
C ARG A 266 -33.76 -69.71 28.05
N HIS A 267 -34.43 -68.92 28.90
CA HIS A 267 -34.27 -69.02 30.34
C HIS A 267 -35.08 -70.22 30.87
N LYS A 268 -34.42 -71.14 31.58
CA LYS A 268 -35.07 -72.09 32.49
C LYS A 268 -35.33 -71.36 33.82
N PRO A 269 -36.52 -71.44 34.43
CA PRO A 269 -36.72 -70.94 35.78
C PRO A 269 -36.29 -72.05 36.76
N SER A 270 -35.36 -71.73 37.64
CA SER A 270 -35.08 -72.54 38.84
C SER A 270 -35.55 -71.75 40.05
N ALA A 271 -36.71 -72.14 40.58
CA ALA A 271 -37.18 -71.72 41.88
C ALA A 271 -36.69 -72.72 42.93
N LYS A 272 -35.96 -72.23 43.93
CA LYS A 272 -35.87 -72.69 45.33
C LYS A 272 -34.93 -71.71 46.04
N LEU A 273 -35.46 -70.74 46.78
CA LEU A 273 -35.89 -70.86 48.18
C LEU A 273 -34.73 -71.35 49.07
N LEU A 274 -34.12 -70.44 49.82
CA LEU A 274 -34.06 -70.53 51.28
C LEU A 274 -33.50 -69.25 51.90
N GLU A 275 -34.14 -68.90 52.99
CA GLU A 275 -33.93 -67.78 53.90
C GLU A 275 -32.57 -67.89 54.61
N MET A 276 -31.99 -66.75 55.01
CA MET A 276 -31.97 -66.28 56.40
C MET A 276 -30.90 -65.18 56.59
N ASP A 277 -31.37 -64.06 57.14
CA ASP A 277 -30.79 -63.17 58.15
C ASP A 277 -29.27 -62.89 58.20
N GLY A 278 -28.94 -61.59 58.24
CA GLY A 278 -27.59 -61.14 58.58
C GLY A 278 -27.35 -59.64 58.46
N PHE A 279 -28.05 -58.86 59.28
CA PHE A 279 -27.76 -57.52 59.80
C PHE A 279 -26.50 -56.73 59.31
N PHE A 280 -26.79 -55.55 58.73
CA PHE A 280 -26.18 -54.21 58.93
C PHE A 280 -24.90 -53.74 58.18
N PRO A 281 -24.78 -52.40 57.94
CA PRO A 281 -24.18 -51.77 56.76
C PRO A 281 -22.85 -51.06 57.07
N ILE A 282 -22.22 -50.41 56.09
CA ILE A 282 -21.68 -49.02 56.16
C ILE A 282 -21.05 -48.60 54.82
N LEU A 283 -21.48 -47.40 54.42
CA LEU A 283 -20.95 -46.36 53.56
C LEU A 283 -19.49 -46.39 53.04
N ARG A 284 -19.40 -45.88 51.81
CA ARG A 284 -18.51 -44.81 51.29
C ARG A 284 -17.08 -45.11 50.79
N THR A 285 -16.91 -44.64 49.55
CA THR A 285 -15.87 -43.71 49.02
C THR A 285 -14.61 -44.26 48.37
N ASN A 286 -14.34 -43.62 47.22
CA ASN A 286 -13.06 -43.13 46.67
C ASN A 286 -11.86 -44.08 46.69
N SER A 287 -11.19 -44.18 45.54
CA SER A 287 -10.08 -43.26 45.26
C SER A 287 -9.39 -43.60 43.95
N ARG A 288 -9.14 -42.54 43.15
CA ARG A 288 -8.01 -42.46 42.23
C ARG A 288 -6.72 -42.94 42.90
N ARG A 289 -5.87 -43.69 42.19
CA ARG A 289 -4.45 -43.31 42.11
C ARG A 289 -3.71 -44.00 40.97
N SER A 290 -3.02 -43.15 40.23
CA SER A 290 -1.88 -43.37 39.36
C SER A 290 -0.66 -43.94 40.09
N ARG A 291 0.22 -44.60 39.31
CA ARG A 291 1.70 -44.72 39.41
C ARG A 291 2.13 -45.73 38.32
N SER A 292 2.87 -45.40 37.26
CA SER A 292 4.26 -44.90 37.13
C SER A 292 5.32 -45.88 37.66
N PHE A 293 6.45 -45.93 36.92
CA PHE A 293 7.64 -46.82 36.99
C PHE A 293 7.54 -48.02 36.05
N GLY A 294 8.54 -48.36 35.23
CA GLY A 294 9.91 -47.86 35.09
C GLY A 294 10.64 -48.81 34.11
N LYS A 295 11.57 -48.24 33.33
CA LYS A 295 12.48 -48.91 32.38
C LYS A 295 13.30 -50.03 33.03
N ASP A 296 13.72 -51.02 32.22
CA ASP A 296 15.13 -51.45 32.08
C ASP A 296 15.34 -52.32 30.81
N CYS A 297 16.42 -52.01 30.08
CA CYS A 297 16.96 -52.50 28.79
C CYS A 297 17.68 -53.89 28.94
N PRO A 298 18.32 -54.56 27.92
CA PRO A 298 19.01 -54.00 26.74
C PRO A 298 19.13 -54.82 25.42
N ASP A 299 19.55 -54.06 24.39
CA ASP A 299 20.47 -54.31 23.26
C ASP A 299 20.51 -55.67 22.54
N GLU A 300 20.17 -55.66 21.24
CA GLU A 300 20.87 -56.46 20.23
C GLU A 300 20.87 -55.75 18.86
N ASP A 301 22.09 -55.58 18.35
CA ASP A 301 22.47 -55.00 17.06
C ASP A 301 21.85 -55.75 15.86
N TRP A 302 21.12 -55.04 15.00
CA TRP A 302 20.91 -55.46 13.62
C TRP A 302 20.66 -54.26 12.69
N GLN A 303 21.66 -53.94 11.86
CA GLN A 303 21.52 -53.05 10.71
C GLN A 303 21.34 -53.88 9.42
N PRO A 304 20.30 -53.64 8.61
CA PRO A 304 20.27 -54.10 7.22
C PRO A 304 20.72 -53.00 6.24
N PRO A 305 21.24 -53.38 5.06
CA PRO A 305 21.90 -52.48 4.13
C PRO A 305 20.92 -51.75 3.21
N GLY A 306 21.39 -50.62 2.66
CA GLY A 306 20.63 -49.74 1.79
C GLY A 306 20.08 -50.39 0.53
N VAL A 307 18.84 -50.05 0.22
CA VAL A 307 18.22 -50.15 -1.10
C VAL A 307 17.30 -48.93 -1.26
N ASP A 308 17.53 -48.17 -2.31
CA ASP A 308 16.76 -47.01 -2.72
C ASP A 308 15.29 -47.38 -2.98
N ARG A 309 14.34 -46.62 -2.42
CA ARG A 309 13.01 -46.42 -3.03
C ARG A 309 12.25 -45.22 -2.44
N GLU A 310 12.08 -44.23 -3.32
CA GLU A 310 10.96 -43.31 -3.52
C GLU A 310 9.88 -43.13 -2.43
N GLU A 311 9.53 -41.85 -2.26
CA GLU A 311 8.23 -41.28 -1.87
C GLU A 311 7.74 -41.53 -0.44
N LEU A 312 7.85 -40.50 0.40
CA LEU A 312 6.72 -39.79 1.03
C LEU A 312 7.22 -38.83 2.13
N GLU A 313 6.46 -37.75 2.32
CA GLU A 313 6.53 -36.76 3.41
C GLU A 313 7.37 -35.50 3.13
N GLU A 314 6.81 -34.60 2.32
CA GLU A 314 6.91 -33.17 2.60
C GLU A 314 5.53 -32.65 3.01
N GLU A 315 5.51 -32.04 4.19
CA GLU A 315 4.38 -31.46 4.89
C GLU A 315 3.79 -30.26 4.12
N ASP A 316 2.54 -30.38 3.66
CA ASP A 316 1.74 -29.23 3.27
C ASP A 316 1.13 -28.60 4.54
N ALA A 317 1.77 -27.54 5.04
CA ALA A 317 1.19 -26.63 6.02
C ALA A 317 0.15 -25.72 5.33
N GLU A 318 -1.10 -25.78 5.79
CA GLU A 318 -2.21 -24.92 5.35
C GLU A 318 -1.98 -23.43 5.72
N PRO A 319 -2.27 -22.48 4.81
CA PRO A 319 -2.47 -21.08 5.16
C PRO A 319 -3.96 -20.71 4.96
N GLU A 320 -4.86 -21.21 5.82
CA GLU A 320 -6.28 -20.81 5.78
C GLU A 320 -6.63 -19.65 6.74
N GLU A 321 -5.79 -19.31 7.72
CA GLU A 321 -6.16 -18.29 8.73
C GLU A 321 -5.78 -16.84 8.35
N ALA A 322 -4.81 -16.63 7.44
CA ALA A 322 -4.34 -15.27 7.13
C ALA A 322 -5.20 -14.51 6.11
N GLU A 323 -5.93 -15.19 5.22
CA GLU A 323 -6.77 -14.53 4.21
C GLU A 323 -8.17 -14.16 4.75
N GLN A 324 -8.53 -14.66 5.94
CA GLN A 324 -9.86 -14.49 6.51
C GLN A 324 -9.95 -13.25 7.41
N GLU A 325 -8.83 -12.84 8.03
CA GLU A 325 -8.73 -11.57 8.77
C GLU A 325 -8.77 -10.34 7.83
N ASP A 326 -8.17 -10.43 6.65
CA ASP A 326 -8.15 -9.34 5.66
C ASP A 326 -9.56 -9.01 5.10
N LEU A 327 -10.45 -10.00 5.05
CA LEU A 327 -11.82 -9.82 4.53
C LEU A 327 -12.79 -9.28 5.59
N GLU A 328 -12.51 -9.46 6.88
CA GLU A 328 -13.31 -8.90 7.96
C GLU A 328 -12.96 -7.42 8.23
N GLU A 329 -11.69 -7.02 8.09
CA GLU A 329 -11.29 -5.60 8.16
C GLU A 329 -11.86 -4.76 7.00
N GLU A 330 -11.94 -5.32 5.78
CA GLU A 330 -12.49 -4.59 4.62
C GLU A 330 -14.01 -4.40 4.72
N GLN A 331 -14.74 -5.33 5.35
CA GLN A 331 -16.19 -5.21 5.57
C GLN A 331 -16.56 -4.21 6.67
N LEU A 332 -15.75 -4.12 7.73
CA LEU A 332 -15.94 -3.12 8.79
C LEU A 332 -15.75 -1.68 8.29
N GLN A 333 -14.80 -1.45 7.37
CA GLN A 333 -14.57 -0.13 6.78
C GLN A 333 -15.70 0.30 5.83
N LEU A 334 -16.42 -0.64 5.20
CA LEU A 334 -17.55 -0.35 4.31
C LEU A 334 -18.86 -0.06 5.05
N GLU A 335 -19.04 -0.59 6.27
CA GLU A 335 -20.20 -0.26 7.10
C GLU A 335 -20.06 1.09 7.81
N GLU A 336 -18.85 1.54 8.13
CA GLU A 336 -18.59 2.84 8.75
C GLU A 336 -18.91 4.03 7.81
N VAL A 337 -18.80 3.83 6.49
CA VAL A 337 -19.10 4.86 5.48
C VAL A 337 -20.62 5.05 5.25
N LYS A 338 -21.46 4.11 5.70
CA LYS A 338 -22.93 4.19 5.52
C LYS A 338 -23.67 4.94 6.63
N GLN A 339 -23.00 5.39 7.68
CA GLN A 339 -23.60 6.19 8.75
C GLN A 339 -23.15 7.65 8.69
N VAL A 340 -23.62 8.39 7.68
CA VAL A 340 -23.67 9.85 7.72
C VAL A 340 -25.12 10.27 7.91
N PRO A 341 -25.48 11.01 8.97
CA PRO A 341 -26.88 11.38 9.21
C PRO A 341 -27.35 12.41 8.17
N ALA A 342 -28.52 12.14 7.59
CA ALA A 342 -29.24 13.07 6.73
C ALA A 342 -29.84 14.21 7.57
N ALA A 343 -29.32 15.43 7.42
CA ALA A 343 -30.01 16.66 7.80
C ALA A 343 -29.42 17.86 7.06
N MET A 344 -30.22 18.51 6.20
CA MET A 344 -30.51 19.96 6.26
C MET A 344 -31.52 20.32 5.16
N ASP A 345 -32.64 20.90 5.58
CA ASP A 345 -33.77 21.39 4.78
C ASP A 345 -33.38 22.55 3.84
N PRO A 346 -34.08 22.73 2.71
CA PRO A 346 -33.86 23.87 1.81
C PRO A 346 -34.47 25.18 2.35
N PRO A 347 -33.82 26.34 2.14
CA PRO A 347 -34.39 27.63 2.54
C PRO A 347 -35.52 28.07 1.61
N ALA A 348 -36.58 28.62 2.21
CA ALA A 348 -37.76 29.15 1.55
C ALA A 348 -37.46 30.41 0.71
N GLU A 349 -38.07 30.49 -0.47
CA GLU A 349 -38.05 31.66 -1.35
C GLU A 349 -38.84 32.84 -0.77
N PRO A 350 -38.42 34.10 -1.01
CA PRO A 350 -39.21 35.27 -0.66
C PRO A 350 -40.31 35.55 -1.69
N THR A 351 -41.56 35.47 -1.24
CA THR A 351 -42.74 35.96 -1.95
C THR A 351 -42.67 37.48 -2.17
N SER A 352 -42.92 37.88 -3.41
CA SER A 352 -43.21 39.25 -3.84
C SER A 352 -44.47 39.82 -3.16
N ALA A 353 -44.35 41.00 -2.56
CA ALA A 353 -45.41 42.00 -2.44
C ALA A 353 -44.76 43.37 -2.20
#